data_AF-A0A662VLH4-F1
#
_entry.id   AF-A0A662VLH4-F1
#
_cell.length_a   1.000
_cell.length_b   1.000
_cell.length_c   1.000
_cell.angle_alpha   90.00
_cell.angle_beta   90.00
_cell.angle_gamma   90.00
#
_symmetry.space_group_name_H-M   'P 1'
#
loop_
_entity.id
_entity.type
_entity.pdbx_description
1 polymer ?
#
loop_
_entity_poly.entity_id
_entity_poly.type
_entity_poly.pdbx_seq_one_letter_code
_entity_poly.pdbx_strand_id
1 'polypeptide(L)'
;MFFEMRGKIFMIFGILTLIYLGISPSFAWWNDSWAYRKQINITEQSGNDLTDYQVAINLTYDSNMQPDFSDIRFTWYNESSGEEVKIPYWIEQKVDESWAYVWVKVPEIPANDDAVVYVYYKNTTLVTSESNGTAVFEFFDDFEGTSLDTSKWDTTGGSITVSNSEACFGPHDYALHSMSLLNSKIIYWVDWGSSNKKINLGWIVKSNPDPTYGVFASCSSDDFGDCITREYDGTNDVRSSAITVSNGKLIFYFLNDVAKTCQNETCTDTITRQYTTPDSIGIAGWGSLNADICFDKVLVKKYTYPEPTYSIGAEEVSIDYSNINVTPESPQTYPVANITFNITWSSPAGISSAWIRHNFTGEFQNYTMTNTTPLGTEVNFTYTFENPPAGYFVYQFFANTSSGDIGSTPE
;
A
#
# COMPACT_ATOMS: atom_id res chain seq x y z
N MET A 1 -34.77 66.48 -29.71
CA MET A 1 -33.60 66.03 -30.48
C MET A 1 -32.77 65.18 -29.54
N PHE A 2 -32.73 63.88 -29.78
CA PHE A 2 -31.95 62.90 -29.00
C PHE A 2 -30.47 63.27 -29.02
N PHE A 3 -29.81 63.29 -27.87
CA PHE A 3 -28.40 62.90 -27.77
C PHE A 3 -28.13 62.31 -26.39
N GLU A 4 -27.73 61.04 -26.45
CA GLU A 4 -27.41 60.12 -25.36
C GLU A 4 -25.97 60.41 -24.89
N MET A 5 -25.75 60.51 -23.57
CA MET A 5 -24.40 60.40 -23.00
C MET A 5 -24.41 59.33 -21.90
N ARG A 6 -23.68 58.26 -22.20
CA ARG A 6 -23.52 57.04 -21.41
C ARG A 6 -22.68 57.32 -20.16
N GLY A 7 -23.25 57.07 -18.98
CA GLY A 7 -22.51 57.00 -17.72
C GLY A 7 -21.71 55.69 -17.66
N LYS A 8 -20.40 55.79 -17.48
CA LYS A 8 -19.52 54.64 -17.20
C LYS A 8 -19.63 54.28 -15.71
N ILE A 9 -20.27 53.16 -15.41
CA ILE A 9 -20.23 52.52 -14.08
C ILE A 9 -18.90 51.77 -13.99
N PHE A 10 -17.99 52.23 -13.13
CA PHE A 10 -16.83 51.45 -12.72
C PHE A 10 -17.29 50.49 -11.61
N MET A 11 -17.53 49.23 -12.00
CA MET A 11 -17.79 48.14 -11.06
C MET A 11 -16.43 47.60 -10.58
N ILE A 12 -16.04 47.98 -9.37
CA ILE A 12 -14.86 47.39 -8.70
C ILE A 12 -15.28 45.97 -8.28
N PHE A 13 -14.81 44.97 -9.02
CA PHE A 13 -14.85 43.58 -8.57
C PHE A 13 -13.77 43.42 -7.49
N GLY A 14 -14.16 43.52 -6.22
CA GLY A 14 -13.35 43.03 -5.12
C GLY A 14 -13.26 41.51 -5.24
N ILE A 15 -12.06 41.01 -5.56
CA ILE A 15 -11.75 39.59 -5.45
C ILE A 15 -11.74 39.27 -3.95
N LEU A 16 -12.82 38.65 -3.48
CA LEU A 16 -12.87 38.02 -2.18
C LEU A 16 -12.09 36.71 -2.32
N THR A 17 -10.79 36.74 -2.05
CA THR A 17 -9.98 35.53 -1.95
C THR A 17 -10.45 34.79 -0.71
N LEU A 18 -11.32 33.80 -0.91
CA LEU A 18 -11.69 32.84 0.12
C LEU A 18 -10.41 32.05 0.45
N ILE A 19 -9.74 32.40 1.54
CA ILE A 19 -8.68 31.58 2.09
C ILE A 19 -9.37 30.31 2.59
N TYR A 20 -9.36 29.27 1.78
CA TYR A 20 -9.66 27.92 2.23
C TYR A 20 -8.51 27.56 3.16
N LEU A 21 -8.67 27.82 4.46
CA LEU A 21 -7.95 27.01 5.45
C LEU A 21 -8.51 25.62 5.20
N GLY A 22 -7.77 24.81 4.45
CA GLY A 22 -8.04 23.39 4.32
C GLY A 22 -7.97 22.83 5.73
N ILE A 23 -9.14 22.75 6.39
CA ILE A 23 -9.33 21.82 7.48
C ILE A 23 -9.30 20.49 6.75
N SER A 24 -8.12 19.88 6.64
CA SER A 24 -8.05 18.46 6.36
C SER A 24 -8.95 17.82 7.43
N PRO A 25 -9.95 17.01 7.04
CA PRO A 25 -10.65 16.21 8.02
C PRO A 25 -9.57 15.54 8.86
N SER A 26 -9.61 15.68 10.19
CA SER A 26 -8.81 14.80 11.04
C SER A 26 -9.43 13.42 10.84
N PHE A 27 -8.96 12.70 9.81
CA PHE A 27 -9.44 11.38 9.48
C PHE A 27 -9.22 10.52 10.71
N ALA A 28 -10.31 9.89 11.18
CA ALA A 28 -10.33 9.12 12.41
C ALA A 28 -9.13 8.19 12.47
N TRP A 29 -8.44 8.21 13.60
CA TRP A 29 -7.28 7.36 13.83
C TRP A 29 -7.72 5.89 13.79
N TRP A 30 -7.09 5.04 12.98
CA TRP A 30 -7.57 3.65 12.81
C TRP A 30 -7.50 2.84 14.11
N ASN A 31 -6.47 3.08 14.93
CA ASN A 31 -6.27 2.35 16.16
C ASN A 31 -5.37 3.12 17.15
N ASP A 32 -5.92 3.48 18.31
CA ASP A 32 -5.27 4.28 19.36
C ASP A 32 -4.02 3.63 19.97
N SER A 33 -3.78 2.33 19.70
CA SER A 33 -2.54 1.68 20.09
C SER A 33 -1.35 2.09 19.23
N TRP A 34 -1.55 2.86 18.16
CA TRP A 34 -0.49 3.29 17.24
C TRP A 34 -0.27 4.79 17.37
N ALA A 35 0.91 5.22 17.80
CA ALA A 35 1.11 6.61 18.18
C ALA A 35 1.33 7.57 17.01
N TYR A 36 1.81 7.06 15.86
CA TYR A 36 2.19 7.88 14.71
C TYR A 36 1.69 7.26 13.40
N ARG A 37 1.44 8.12 12.41
CA ARG A 37 1.18 7.70 11.03
C ARG A 37 1.76 8.67 10.01
N LYS A 38 1.90 8.21 8.76
CA LYS A 38 2.16 9.07 7.59
C LYS A 38 1.13 8.77 6.51
N GLN A 39 0.54 9.81 5.93
CA GLN A 39 -0.30 9.66 4.75
C GLN A 39 0.54 9.34 3.51
N ILE A 40 0.06 8.44 2.67
CA ILE A 40 0.63 8.03 1.39
C ILE A 40 -0.46 8.24 0.35
N ASN A 41 -0.25 9.24 -0.51
CA ASN A 41 -1.16 9.52 -1.62
C ASN A 41 -0.71 8.67 -2.82
N ILE A 42 -1.58 7.82 -3.35
CA ILE A 42 -1.30 6.95 -4.51
C ILE A 42 -2.13 7.45 -5.68
N THR A 43 -1.47 7.92 -6.74
CA THR A 43 -2.13 8.49 -7.92
C THR A 43 -2.21 7.46 -9.05
N GLU A 44 -3.41 7.20 -9.54
CA GLU A 44 -3.68 6.39 -10.72
C GLU A 44 -3.18 7.12 -11.99
N GLN A 45 -2.62 6.38 -12.95
CA GLN A 45 -1.99 6.98 -14.16
C GLN A 45 -2.46 6.37 -15.49
N SER A 46 -3.10 5.20 -15.46
CA SER A 46 -3.50 4.41 -16.63
C SER A 46 -4.89 4.76 -17.16
N GLY A 47 -5.70 5.49 -16.39
CA GLY A 47 -7.07 5.83 -16.70
C GLY A 47 -8.07 4.69 -16.48
N ASN A 48 -7.74 3.69 -15.67
CA ASN A 48 -8.61 2.56 -15.32
C ASN A 48 -8.71 2.42 -13.80
N ASP A 49 -9.88 2.01 -13.31
CA ASP A 49 -10.03 1.65 -11.90
C ASP A 49 -9.16 0.42 -11.61
N LEU A 50 -8.31 0.52 -10.60
CA LEU A 50 -7.44 -0.57 -10.15
C LEU A 50 -7.98 -1.13 -8.85
N THR A 51 -8.39 -2.39 -8.88
CA THR A 51 -8.87 -3.10 -7.68
C THR A 51 -7.83 -4.08 -7.18
N ASP A 52 -7.71 -4.22 -5.85
CA ASP A 52 -6.79 -5.16 -5.21
C ASP A 52 -5.38 -5.08 -5.83
N TYR A 53 -4.88 -3.86 -6.07
CA TYR A 53 -3.69 -3.60 -6.86
C TYR A 53 -2.46 -3.51 -5.98
N GLN A 54 -1.37 -4.15 -6.40
CA GLN A 54 -0.11 -4.17 -5.66
C GLN A 54 0.74 -2.94 -6.03
N VAL A 55 1.01 -2.07 -5.04
CA VAL A 55 1.84 -0.86 -5.18
C VAL A 55 3.11 -1.01 -4.36
N ALA A 56 4.25 -0.66 -4.96
CA ALA A 56 5.53 -0.64 -4.28
C ALA A 56 5.84 0.74 -3.69
N ILE A 57 6.28 0.76 -2.43
CA ILE A 57 6.57 1.96 -1.66
C ILE A 57 7.96 1.81 -1.07
N ASN A 58 8.86 2.75 -1.38
CA ASN A 58 10.10 2.92 -0.66
C ASN A 58 9.85 3.79 0.59
N LEU A 59 9.76 3.15 1.75
CA LEU A 59 9.51 3.77 3.04
C LEU A 59 10.85 4.10 3.72
N THR A 60 11.08 5.38 4.01
CA THR A 60 12.23 5.82 4.81
C THR A 60 11.97 5.57 6.30
N TYR A 61 13.00 5.09 7.01
CA TYR A 61 12.95 4.90 8.45
C TYR A 61 12.64 6.20 9.20
N ASP A 62 11.81 6.07 10.23
CA ASP A 62 11.59 7.10 11.24
C ASP A 62 12.11 6.60 12.59
N SER A 63 12.69 7.49 13.40
CA SER A 63 13.17 7.14 14.75
C SER A 63 12.08 6.61 15.69
N ASN A 64 10.81 6.85 15.35
CA ASN A 64 9.66 6.31 16.07
C ASN A 64 9.29 4.86 15.65
N MET A 65 9.76 4.38 14.49
CA MET A 65 9.59 2.99 14.05
C MET A 65 10.54 2.07 14.82
N GLN A 66 10.22 0.78 14.89
CA GLN A 66 11.22 -0.22 15.26
C GLN A 66 12.33 -0.27 14.21
N PRO A 67 13.61 -0.46 14.61
CA PRO A 67 14.75 -0.55 13.70
C PRO A 67 14.54 -1.49 12.52
N ASP A 68 13.81 -2.57 12.76
CA ASP A 68 13.57 -3.65 11.82
C ASP A 68 12.22 -3.54 11.07
N PHE A 69 11.49 -2.44 11.24
CA PHE A 69 10.16 -2.19 10.66
C PHE A 69 9.08 -3.22 11.07
N SER A 70 9.28 -3.97 12.15
CA SER A 70 8.32 -4.97 12.63
C SER A 70 6.98 -4.38 13.10
N ASP A 71 6.98 -3.10 13.47
CA ASP A 71 5.83 -2.37 13.93
C ASP A 71 5.20 -1.48 12.85
N ILE A 72 5.34 -1.75 11.55
CA ILE A 72 4.57 -1.00 10.56
C ILE A 72 3.20 -1.64 10.30
N ARG A 73 2.14 -0.85 10.11
CA ARG A 73 0.84 -1.30 9.59
C ARG A 73 0.37 -0.38 8.50
N PHE A 74 -0.24 -0.94 7.46
CA PHE A 74 -0.82 -0.16 6.39
C PHE A 74 -2.34 -0.22 6.46
N THR A 75 -2.97 0.89 6.16
CA THR A 75 -4.42 1.00 6.05
C THR A 75 -4.77 1.77 4.78
N TRP A 76 -5.99 1.56 4.28
CA TRP A 76 -6.57 2.29 3.16
C TRP A 76 -7.82 3.03 3.67
N TYR A 77 -7.93 4.29 3.30
CA TYR A 77 -9.12 5.09 3.62
C TYR A 77 -10.15 4.93 2.50
N ASN A 78 -11.29 4.36 2.84
CA ASN A 78 -12.43 4.24 1.96
C ASN A 78 -13.23 5.55 2.00
N GLU A 79 -13.03 6.42 1.00
CA GLU A 79 -13.74 7.69 0.93
C GLU A 79 -15.27 7.53 0.83
N SER A 80 -15.74 6.43 0.23
CA SER A 80 -17.17 6.18 0.05
C SER A 80 -17.88 5.81 1.35
N SER A 81 -17.21 5.07 2.26
CA SER A 81 -17.77 4.74 3.58
C SER A 81 -17.29 5.67 4.70
N GLY A 82 -16.22 6.42 4.47
CA GLY A 82 -15.54 7.22 5.49
C GLY A 82 -14.77 6.37 6.50
N GLU A 83 -14.48 5.11 6.19
CA GLU A 83 -13.81 4.17 7.10
C GLU A 83 -12.36 3.90 6.68
N GLU A 84 -11.50 3.66 7.67
CA GLU A 84 -10.12 3.25 7.45
C GLU A 84 -9.94 1.75 7.71
N VAL A 85 -9.42 1.02 6.72
CA VAL A 85 -9.36 -0.44 6.74
C VAL A 85 -7.92 -0.91 6.64
N LYS A 86 -7.49 -1.83 7.52
CA LYS A 86 -6.15 -2.44 7.44
C LYS A 86 -5.98 -3.24 6.15
N ILE A 87 -4.84 -3.04 5.46
CA ILE A 87 -4.50 -3.72 4.21
C ILE A 87 -3.22 -4.56 4.35
N PRO A 88 -3.07 -5.66 3.59
CA PRO A 88 -1.88 -6.49 3.68
C PRO A 88 -0.68 -5.82 3.02
N TYR A 89 0.50 -6.12 3.54
CA TYR A 89 1.77 -5.62 3.03
C TYR A 89 2.85 -6.71 3.07
N TRP A 90 3.93 -6.51 2.31
CA TRP A 90 5.11 -7.37 2.32
C TRP A 90 6.38 -6.55 2.15
N ILE A 91 7.34 -6.74 3.06
CA ILE A 91 8.67 -6.12 2.99
C ILE A 91 9.53 -6.99 2.07
N GLU A 92 9.81 -6.51 0.85
CA GLU A 92 10.66 -7.22 -0.13
C GLU A 92 12.12 -7.24 0.33
N GLN A 93 12.59 -6.09 0.78
CA GLN A 93 13.95 -5.84 1.22
C GLN A 93 13.99 -4.59 2.09
N LYS A 94 14.97 -4.52 2.98
CA LYS A 94 15.18 -3.38 3.86
C LYS A 94 16.64 -3.29 4.29
N VAL A 95 16.99 -2.11 4.76
CA VAL A 95 18.16 -1.88 5.61
C VAL A 95 17.63 -1.30 6.92
N ASP A 96 17.86 -2.03 8.00
CA ASP A 96 17.41 -1.63 9.34
C ASP A 96 17.87 -0.20 9.65
N GLU A 97 17.00 0.57 10.31
CA GLU A 97 17.20 2.00 10.64
C GLU A 97 17.44 2.92 9.42
N SER A 98 17.15 2.46 8.19
CA SER A 98 17.37 3.25 6.97
C SER A 98 16.17 3.29 6.06
N TRP A 99 15.78 2.17 5.45
CA TRP A 99 14.66 2.13 4.49
C TRP A 99 14.10 0.71 4.33
N ALA A 100 12.85 0.62 3.89
CA ALA A 100 12.19 -0.62 3.51
C ALA A 100 11.47 -0.46 2.16
N TYR A 101 11.68 -1.41 1.25
CA TYR A 101 10.89 -1.52 0.02
C TYR A 101 9.71 -2.44 0.28
N VAL A 102 8.51 -1.86 0.34
CA VAL A 102 7.29 -2.50 0.82
C VAL A 102 6.25 -2.55 -0.28
N TRP A 103 5.63 -3.70 -0.48
CA TRP A 103 4.46 -3.85 -1.32
C TRP A 103 3.20 -3.78 -0.49
N VAL A 104 2.22 -3.02 -0.93
CA VAL A 104 0.89 -2.93 -0.31
C VAL A 104 -0.18 -3.33 -1.33
N LYS A 105 -1.21 -4.06 -0.89
CA LYS A 105 -2.37 -4.38 -1.73
C LYS A 105 -3.49 -3.39 -1.46
N VAL A 106 -3.67 -2.45 -2.37
CA VAL A 106 -4.67 -1.38 -2.24
C VAL A 106 -6.01 -1.87 -2.79
N PRO A 107 -7.10 -1.87 -1.99
CA PRO A 107 -8.40 -2.36 -2.42
C PRO A 107 -8.95 -1.66 -3.65
N GLU A 108 -8.80 -0.34 -3.74
CA GLU A 108 -9.26 0.47 -4.86
C GLU A 108 -8.37 1.70 -5.07
N ILE A 109 -8.01 1.95 -6.33
CA ILE A 109 -7.39 3.18 -6.82
C ILE A 109 -8.23 3.65 -8.02
N PRO A 110 -9.06 4.70 -7.87
CA PRO A 110 -9.99 5.12 -8.91
C PRO A 110 -9.27 5.68 -10.14
N ALA A 111 -9.87 5.49 -11.32
CA ALA A 111 -9.31 5.95 -12.60
C ALA A 111 -9.05 7.46 -12.61
N ASN A 112 -7.81 7.86 -12.92
CA ASN A 112 -7.37 9.25 -12.95
C ASN A 112 -7.55 10.00 -11.61
N ASP A 113 -7.60 9.30 -10.49
CA ASP A 113 -7.75 9.88 -9.15
C ASP A 113 -6.71 9.32 -8.18
N ASP A 114 -6.78 9.78 -6.93
CA ASP A 114 -5.92 9.35 -5.84
C ASP A 114 -6.62 8.32 -4.94
N ALA A 115 -5.81 7.44 -4.35
CA ALA A 115 -6.18 6.64 -3.19
C ALA A 115 -5.32 7.03 -1.99
N VAL A 116 -5.94 7.08 -0.81
CA VAL A 116 -5.26 7.42 0.44
C VAL A 116 -4.92 6.14 1.20
N VAL A 117 -3.63 5.94 1.43
CA VAL A 117 -3.08 4.90 2.30
C VAL A 117 -2.39 5.56 3.49
N TYR A 118 -2.42 4.94 4.67
CA TYR A 118 -1.59 5.37 5.79
C TYR A 118 -0.62 4.27 6.17
N VAL A 119 0.57 4.66 6.64
CA VAL A 119 1.48 3.78 7.39
C VAL A 119 1.49 4.20 8.85
N TYR A 120 1.08 3.30 9.74
CA TYR A 120 1.13 3.45 11.19
C TYR A 120 2.36 2.76 11.77
N TYR A 121 2.90 3.32 12.84
CA TYR A 121 4.02 2.75 13.59
C TYR A 121 4.02 3.25 15.04
N LYS A 122 4.96 2.72 15.85
CA LYS A 122 5.01 2.90 17.30
C LYS A 122 3.76 2.38 17.99
N ASN A 123 3.60 1.05 17.99
CA ASN A 123 2.58 0.44 18.81
C ASN A 123 2.89 0.67 20.32
N THR A 124 1.87 0.86 21.15
CA THR A 124 2.00 1.01 22.61
C THR A 124 2.52 -0.26 23.28
N THR A 125 2.44 -1.39 22.60
CA THR A 125 2.96 -2.70 23.01
C THR A 125 3.92 -3.26 21.97
N LEU A 126 4.73 -4.24 22.37
CA LEU A 126 5.59 -4.95 21.42
C LEU A 126 4.73 -5.80 20.48
N VAL A 127 4.90 -5.60 19.18
CA VAL A 127 4.22 -6.36 18.12
C VAL A 127 5.26 -6.94 17.17
N THR A 128 4.90 -8.03 16.49
CA THR A 128 5.73 -8.62 15.43
C THR A 128 5.32 -8.10 14.07
N SER A 129 6.21 -8.28 13.09
CA SER A 129 5.89 -7.99 11.68
C SER A 129 4.69 -8.78 11.19
N GLU A 130 3.80 -8.12 10.45
CA GLU A 130 2.68 -8.73 9.72
C GLU A 130 2.97 -8.86 8.22
N SER A 131 4.22 -8.64 7.79
CA SER A 131 4.67 -8.77 6.40
C SER A 131 4.34 -10.15 5.83
N ASN A 132 3.55 -10.20 4.75
CA ASN A 132 3.05 -11.43 4.14
C ASN A 132 2.84 -11.29 2.63
N GLY A 133 3.75 -11.84 1.82
CA GLY A 133 3.67 -11.81 0.36
C GLY A 133 2.47 -12.57 -0.21
N THR A 134 2.06 -13.67 0.42
CA THR A 134 0.89 -14.46 -0.01
C THR A 134 -0.41 -13.67 0.10
N ALA A 135 -0.52 -12.74 1.06
CA ALA A 135 -1.68 -11.87 1.19
C ALA A 135 -1.67 -10.69 0.19
N VAL A 136 -0.51 -10.31 -0.31
CA VAL A 136 -0.34 -9.15 -1.22
C VAL A 136 -0.50 -9.53 -2.68
N PHE A 137 0.16 -10.60 -3.12
CA PHE A 137 0.28 -10.97 -4.53
C PHE A 137 -0.78 -11.98 -4.99
N GLU A 138 -1.00 -12.08 -6.30
CA GLU A 138 -1.90 -13.08 -6.90
C GLU A 138 -1.32 -14.49 -6.77
N PHE A 139 0.00 -14.59 -6.67
CA PHE A 139 0.76 -15.77 -6.33
C PHE A 139 2.03 -15.35 -5.61
N PHE A 140 2.45 -16.12 -4.61
CA PHE A 140 3.68 -15.88 -3.89
C PHE A 140 4.25 -17.18 -3.33
N ASP A 141 5.55 -17.40 -3.53
CA ASP A 141 6.30 -18.40 -2.81
C ASP A 141 7.76 -17.99 -2.64
N ASP A 142 8.21 -17.90 -1.40
CA ASP A 142 9.60 -17.65 -1.01
C ASP A 142 10.31 -18.95 -0.59
N PHE A 143 9.64 -20.10 -0.77
CA PHE A 143 10.17 -21.44 -0.47
C PHE A 143 10.68 -21.61 0.96
N GLU A 144 10.08 -20.89 1.92
CA GLU A 144 10.35 -21.08 3.34
C GLU A 144 10.08 -22.55 3.76
N GLY A 145 10.92 -23.05 4.68
CA GLY A 145 10.83 -24.41 5.19
C GLY A 145 11.81 -25.40 4.56
N THR A 146 11.41 -26.67 4.47
CA THR A 146 12.30 -27.80 4.11
C THR A 146 11.73 -28.72 3.02
N SER A 147 10.58 -28.35 2.43
CA SER A 147 9.93 -29.13 1.39
C SER A 147 9.06 -28.25 0.51
N LEU A 148 8.89 -28.64 -0.76
CA LEU A 148 8.00 -27.96 -1.70
C LEU A 148 6.54 -27.98 -1.20
N ASP A 149 5.88 -26.83 -1.25
CA ASP A 149 4.44 -26.72 -0.97
C ASP A 149 3.62 -27.30 -2.13
N THR A 150 3.25 -28.58 -2.00
CA THR A 150 2.42 -29.30 -2.99
C THR A 150 0.98 -28.78 -3.12
N SER A 151 0.55 -27.82 -2.27
CA SER A 151 -0.72 -27.12 -2.47
C SER A 151 -0.60 -25.98 -3.50
N LYS A 152 0.60 -25.41 -3.66
CA LYS A 152 0.90 -24.37 -4.65
C LYS A 152 1.42 -24.95 -5.95
N TRP A 153 2.20 -26.03 -5.85
CA TRP A 153 3.02 -26.53 -6.93
C TRP A 153 2.74 -27.98 -7.29
N ASP A 154 2.76 -28.25 -8.59
CA ASP A 154 2.79 -29.58 -9.19
C ASP A 154 4.07 -29.77 -9.99
N THR A 155 4.52 -31.01 -10.10
CA THR A 155 5.87 -31.34 -10.55
C THR A 155 5.83 -32.36 -11.67
N THR A 156 6.60 -32.12 -12.73
CA THR A 156 6.78 -33.07 -13.84
C THR A 156 8.27 -33.33 -14.08
N GLY A 157 8.68 -34.60 -13.95
CA GLY A 157 10.10 -35.00 -14.07
C GLY A 157 10.91 -34.81 -12.78
N GLY A 158 12.17 -35.24 -12.79
CA GLY A 158 13.24 -35.08 -11.76
C GLY A 158 12.85 -35.01 -10.27
N SER A 159 13.63 -34.24 -9.49
CA SER A 159 13.40 -33.98 -8.05
C SER A 159 13.67 -32.51 -7.71
N ILE A 160 12.83 -31.91 -6.85
CA ILE A 160 13.11 -30.60 -6.23
C ILE A 160 13.57 -30.79 -4.80
N THR A 161 14.55 -30.00 -4.39
CA THR A 161 14.91 -29.80 -2.99
C THR A 161 14.58 -28.38 -2.58
N VAL A 162 14.04 -28.21 -1.36
CA VAL A 162 13.83 -26.91 -0.74
C VAL A 162 14.67 -26.81 0.52
N SER A 163 15.51 -25.79 0.60
CA SER A 163 16.34 -25.49 1.76
C SER A 163 16.83 -24.05 1.73
N ASN A 164 16.95 -23.41 2.90
CA ASN A 164 17.40 -22.02 3.01
C ASN A 164 16.58 -21.02 2.17
N SER A 165 15.26 -21.23 2.12
CA SER A 165 14.32 -20.37 1.36
C SER A 165 14.59 -20.35 -0.15
N GLU A 166 15.15 -21.46 -0.66
CA GLU A 166 15.51 -21.64 -2.06
C GLU A 166 15.03 -23.01 -2.53
N ALA A 167 14.44 -23.07 -3.73
CA ALA A 167 14.09 -24.30 -4.40
C ALA A 167 15.07 -24.58 -5.53
N CYS A 168 15.62 -25.80 -5.56
CA CYS A 168 16.57 -26.22 -6.58
C CYS A 168 16.06 -27.44 -7.35
N PHE A 169 16.13 -27.38 -8.68
CA PHE A 169 16.00 -28.55 -9.52
C PHE A 169 17.23 -29.43 -9.39
N GLY A 170 17.01 -30.72 -9.12
CA GLY A 170 18.05 -31.74 -9.19
C GLY A 170 18.51 -32.03 -10.62
N PRO A 171 19.37 -33.03 -10.82
CA PRO A 171 19.76 -33.47 -12.16
C PRO A 171 18.52 -33.97 -12.91
N HIS A 172 18.54 -33.85 -14.25
CA HIS A 172 17.43 -34.11 -15.20
C HIS A 172 16.52 -32.92 -15.51
N ASP A 173 15.73 -33.09 -16.57
CA ASP A 173 14.75 -32.11 -17.04
C ASP A 173 13.56 -32.08 -16.08
N TYR A 174 13.14 -30.86 -15.72
CA TYR A 174 12.13 -30.66 -14.69
C TYR A 174 11.21 -29.49 -15.06
N ALA A 175 9.93 -29.65 -14.76
CA ALA A 175 8.97 -28.56 -14.78
C ALA A 175 8.22 -28.47 -13.45
N LEU A 176 8.16 -27.27 -12.91
CA LEU A 176 7.38 -26.88 -11.74
C LEU A 176 6.22 -26.02 -12.23
N HIS A 177 4.99 -26.46 -11.99
CA HIS A 177 3.77 -25.79 -12.44
C HIS A 177 2.96 -25.30 -11.25
N SER A 178 2.53 -24.04 -11.30
CA SER A 178 1.53 -23.53 -10.37
C SER A 178 0.19 -24.24 -10.58
N MET A 179 -0.57 -24.39 -9.50
CA MET A 179 -1.83 -25.14 -9.54
C MET A 179 -2.98 -24.40 -10.26
N SER A 180 -2.90 -23.08 -10.44
CA SER A 180 -3.80 -22.29 -11.30
C SER A 180 -3.46 -20.80 -11.22
N LEU A 181 -3.28 -20.12 -12.35
CA LEU A 181 -3.31 -18.66 -12.42
C LEU A 181 -4.11 -18.19 -13.63
N LEU A 182 -5.21 -17.49 -13.36
CA LEU A 182 -6.26 -17.11 -14.31
C LEU A 182 -6.38 -15.59 -14.44
N ASN A 183 -5.31 -14.93 -14.87
CA ASN A 183 -5.40 -13.50 -15.21
C ASN A 183 -4.59 -13.20 -16.47
N SER A 184 -5.21 -12.45 -17.40
CA SER A 184 -4.63 -12.18 -18.70
C SER A 184 -3.59 -11.07 -18.67
N LYS A 185 -3.55 -10.20 -17.65
CA LYS A 185 -2.53 -9.14 -17.51
C LYS A 185 -1.76 -9.27 -16.21
N ILE A 186 -0.62 -9.97 -16.27
CA ILE A 186 0.21 -10.22 -15.10
C ILE A 186 1.69 -10.03 -15.37
N ILE A 187 2.41 -9.76 -14.28
CA ILE A 187 3.85 -9.77 -14.24
C ILE A 187 4.29 -10.91 -13.32
N TYR A 188 5.23 -11.71 -13.82
CA TYR A 188 5.81 -12.84 -13.12
C TYR A 188 7.27 -12.58 -12.79
N TRP A 189 7.64 -12.65 -11.50
CA TRP A 189 8.99 -12.42 -11.01
C TRP A 189 9.57 -13.70 -10.44
N VAL A 190 10.84 -13.92 -10.75
CA VAL A 190 11.64 -15.01 -10.16
C VAL A 190 13.04 -14.47 -9.93
N ASP A 191 13.56 -14.66 -8.73
CA ASP A 191 14.98 -14.54 -8.45
C ASP A 191 15.61 -15.92 -8.73
N TRP A 192 16.57 -15.98 -9.65
CA TRP A 192 17.16 -17.26 -10.09
C TRP A 192 18.68 -17.26 -10.03
N GLY A 193 19.23 -18.44 -9.83
CA GLY A 193 20.66 -18.72 -9.92
C GLY A 193 20.91 -20.01 -10.70
N SER A 194 21.83 -19.97 -11.67
CA SER A 194 22.37 -21.18 -12.26
C SER A 194 23.89 -21.18 -12.29
N SER A 195 24.45 -22.37 -12.15
CA SER A 195 25.89 -22.63 -12.20
C SER A 195 26.37 -23.14 -13.55
N ASN A 196 25.49 -23.68 -14.41
CA ASN A 196 25.71 -23.89 -15.84
C ASN A 196 24.46 -24.43 -16.61
N LYS A 197 23.30 -23.76 -16.60
CA LYS A 197 22.07 -24.27 -17.27
C LYS A 197 21.18 -23.20 -17.93
N LYS A 198 20.21 -23.72 -18.69
CA LYS A 198 19.08 -22.98 -19.26
C LYS A 198 17.88 -23.01 -18.33
N ILE A 199 17.31 -21.84 -18.07
CA ILE A 199 16.06 -21.69 -17.32
C ILE A 199 14.95 -21.22 -18.27
N ASN A 200 13.81 -21.88 -18.20
CA ASN A 200 12.58 -21.47 -18.86
C ASN A 200 11.59 -21.02 -17.79
N LEU A 201 11.04 -19.82 -17.90
CA LEU A 201 10.03 -19.33 -16.95
C LEU A 201 8.96 -18.52 -17.62
N GLY A 202 7.74 -18.70 -17.17
CA GLY A 202 6.58 -18.03 -17.74
C GLY A 202 5.42 -18.99 -17.81
N TRP A 203 4.64 -18.88 -18.86
CA TRP A 203 3.43 -19.67 -19.04
C TRP A 203 3.76 -20.98 -19.72
N ILE A 204 3.78 -22.06 -18.93
CA ILE A 204 4.07 -23.42 -19.39
C ILE A 204 2.77 -24.21 -19.32
N VAL A 205 2.42 -24.89 -20.41
CA VAL A 205 1.15 -25.62 -20.49
C VAL A 205 1.26 -26.91 -19.69
N LYS A 206 0.67 -26.96 -18.49
CA LYS A 206 0.70 -28.11 -17.56
C LYS A 206 0.15 -29.39 -18.19
N SER A 207 -0.89 -29.26 -19.01
CA SER A 207 -1.46 -30.40 -19.74
C SER A 207 -0.48 -31.03 -20.75
N ASN A 208 0.63 -30.35 -21.06
CA ASN A 208 1.72 -30.88 -21.88
C ASN A 208 2.99 -31.05 -21.02
N PRO A 209 3.55 -32.27 -20.90
CA PRO A 209 4.75 -32.49 -20.10
C PRO A 209 6.01 -31.85 -20.70
N ASP A 210 5.97 -31.33 -21.94
CA ASP A 210 7.08 -30.59 -22.54
C ASP A 210 7.19 -29.18 -21.92
N PRO A 211 8.26 -28.88 -21.15
CA PRO A 211 8.45 -27.57 -20.53
C PRO A 211 8.66 -26.43 -21.52
N THR A 212 8.91 -26.74 -22.78
CA THR A 212 9.02 -25.75 -23.85
C THR A 212 7.67 -25.44 -24.48
N TYR A 213 6.59 -26.11 -24.10
CA TYR A 213 5.26 -25.84 -24.65
C TYR A 213 4.57 -24.69 -23.89
N GLY A 214 4.43 -23.54 -24.53
CA GLY A 214 3.78 -22.35 -23.96
C GLY A 214 4.43 -21.04 -24.39
N VAL A 215 4.29 -20.01 -23.55
CA VAL A 215 4.87 -18.68 -23.74
C VAL A 215 5.78 -18.35 -22.56
N PHE A 216 7.09 -18.28 -22.78
CA PHE A 216 8.06 -18.25 -21.69
C PHE A 216 9.31 -17.45 -22.05
N ALA A 217 10.01 -16.98 -21.04
CA ALA A 217 11.41 -16.59 -21.10
C ALA A 217 12.28 -17.84 -21.19
N SER A 218 13.19 -17.91 -22.15
CA SER A 218 14.22 -18.96 -22.27
C SER A 218 15.58 -18.30 -22.14
N CYS A 219 16.23 -18.47 -20.98
CA CYS A 219 17.52 -17.86 -20.67
C CYS A 219 18.61 -18.93 -20.42
N SER A 220 19.89 -18.59 -20.64
CA SER A 220 21.08 -19.45 -20.47
C SER A 220 22.25 -18.62 -19.92
N SER A 221 23.17 -19.18 -19.13
CA SER A 221 24.25 -18.39 -18.49
C SER A 221 25.70 -18.63 -18.92
N ASP A 222 26.03 -19.62 -19.78
CA ASP A 222 27.41 -20.16 -19.69
C ASP A 222 28.36 -19.88 -20.85
N ASP A 223 27.85 -19.50 -22.02
CA ASP A 223 28.65 -19.02 -23.16
C ASP A 223 27.64 -18.58 -24.22
N PHE A 224 27.42 -17.27 -24.36
CA PHE A 224 26.28 -16.60 -25.04
C PHE A 224 25.00 -16.53 -24.20
N GLY A 225 25.08 -15.75 -23.11
CA GLY A 225 23.95 -15.43 -22.25
C GLY A 225 22.89 -14.61 -22.98
N ASP A 226 21.98 -15.32 -23.63
CA ASP A 226 20.85 -14.75 -24.36
C ASP A 226 19.56 -15.25 -23.71
N CYS A 227 18.76 -14.31 -23.19
CA CYS A 227 17.39 -14.57 -22.84
C CYS A 227 16.45 -14.07 -23.94
N ILE A 228 15.57 -14.95 -24.41
CA ILE A 228 14.52 -14.63 -25.37
C ILE A 228 13.15 -14.84 -24.74
N THR A 229 12.16 -14.08 -25.21
CA THR A 229 10.76 -14.42 -25.06
C THR A 229 10.35 -15.31 -26.23
N ARG A 230 9.73 -16.45 -25.93
CA ARG A 230 9.40 -17.48 -26.92
C ARG A 230 7.97 -17.98 -26.72
N GLU A 231 7.26 -18.20 -27.83
CA GLU A 231 6.09 -19.07 -27.88
C GLU A 231 6.44 -20.32 -28.67
N TYR A 232 6.15 -21.50 -28.11
CA TYR A 232 6.33 -22.77 -28.79
C TYR A 232 5.19 -23.74 -28.47
N ASP A 233 4.66 -24.43 -29.48
CA ASP A 233 3.53 -25.37 -29.37
C ASP A 233 3.90 -26.79 -29.86
N GLY A 234 5.19 -27.12 -29.94
CA GLY A 234 5.67 -28.37 -30.52
C GLY A 234 5.87 -28.34 -32.04
N THR A 235 5.31 -27.35 -32.75
CA THR A 235 5.41 -27.22 -34.22
C THR A 235 5.85 -25.82 -34.65
N ASN A 236 5.20 -24.80 -34.11
CA ASN A 236 5.43 -23.38 -34.34
C ASN A 236 6.37 -22.82 -33.27
N ASP A 237 7.20 -21.85 -33.66
CA ASP A 237 8.23 -21.26 -32.81
C ASP A 237 8.36 -19.77 -33.10
N VAL A 238 7.82 -18.93 -32.21
CA VAL A 238 7.90 -17.47 -32.29
C VAL A 238 8.90 -16.99 -31.25
N ARG A 239 9.86 -16.14 -31.65
CA ARG A 239 10.96 -15.68 -30.78
C ARG A 239 11.15 -14.18 -30.87
N SER A 240 11.45 -13.54 -29.74
CA SER A 240 11.94 -12.18 -29.68
C SER A 240 13.42 -12.08 -30.08
N SER A 241 13.93 -10.86 -30.14
CA SER A 241 15.37 -10.61 -29.98
C SER A 241 15.84 -11.04 -28.59
N ALA A 242 17.13 -11.38 -28.49
CA ALA A 242 17.77 -11.76 -27.24
C ALA A 242 18.25 -10.54 -26.47
N ILE A 243 18.18 -10.62 -25.14
CA ILE A 243 18.88 -9.73 -24.22
C ILE A 243 19.90 -10.53 -23.42
N THR A 244 20.96 -9.87 -22.97
CA THR A 244 21.90 -10.49 -22.04
C THR A 244 21.38 -10.40 -20.61
N VAL A 245 21.39 -11.54 -19.90
CA VAL A 245 20.96 -11.64 -18.51
C VAL A 245 22.05 -12.30 -17.65
N SER A 246 21.99 -12.03 -16.35
CA SER A 246 22.75 -12.73 -15.31
C SER A 246 21.81 -13.40 -14.30
N ASN A 247 22.38 -14.12 -13.33
CA ASN A 247 21.67 -14.53 -12.12
C ASN A 247 21.04 -13.31 -11.42
N GLY A 248 19.93 -13.53 -10.72
CA GLY A 248 19.13 -12.52 -10.02
C GLY A 248 17.74 -12.32 -10.63
N LYS A 249 17.09 -11.21 -10.30
CA LYS A 249 15.70 -10.94 -10.69
C LYS A 249 15.47 -10.99 -12.19
N LEU A 250 14.48 -11.77 -12.59
CA LEU A 250 13.97 -11.83 -13.95
C LEU A 250 12.46 -11.60 -13.95
N ILE A 251 12.01 -10.81 -14.92
CA ILE A 251 10.62 -10.34 -15.00
C ILE A 251 10.04 -10.81 -16.33
N PHE A 252 9.01 -11.65 -16.29
CA PHE A 252 8.24 -12.06 -17.45
C PHE A 252 6.89 -11.34 -17.45
N TYR A 253 6.61 -10.62 -18.53
CA TYR A 253 5.35 -9.92 -18.75
C TYR A 253 4.46 -10.78 -19.62
N PHE A 254 3.22 -10.98 -19.18
CA PHE A 254 2.18 -11.60 -19.97
C PHE A 254 0.94 -10.71 -19.98
N LEU A 255 0.70 -10.03 -21.11
CA LEU A 255 -0.29 -8.97 -21.27
C LEU A 255 -1.28 -9.34 -22.40
N ASN A 256 -2.23 -10.19 -22.04
CA ASN A 256 -3.26 -10.80 -22.88
C ASN A 256 -2.67 -11.73 -23.94
N ASP A 257 -2.32 -11.18 -25.08
CA ASP A 257 -1.76 -11.89 -26.22
C ASP A 257 -0.32 -11.48 -26.46
N VAL A 258 0.27 -10.60 -25.64
CA VAL A 258 1.67 -10.20 -25.83
C VAL A 258 2.53 -10.58 -24.64
N ALA A 259 3.79 -10.93 -24.92
CA ALA A 259 4.76 -11.28 -23.91
C ALA A 259 6.11 -10.63 -24.18
N LYS A 260 6.83 -10.34 -23.10
CA LYS A 260 8.24 -9.91 -23.13
C LYS A 260 8.94 -10.29 -21.84
N THR A 261 10.26 -10.32 -21.87
CA THR A 261 11.10 -10.65 -20.73
C THR A 261 12.05 -9.50 -20.47
N CYS A 262 12.22 -9.13 -19.20
CA CYS A 262 13.13 -8.06 -18.80
C CYS A 262 13.98 -8.47 -17.61
N GLN A 263 15.20 -7.96 -17.57
CA GLN A 263 16.03 -7.90 -16.36
C GLN A 263 16.45 -6.44 -16.16
N ASN A 264 16.18 -5.91 -14.97
CA ASN A 264 16.30 -4.48 -14.69
C ASN A 264 15.48 -3.66 -15.72
N GLU A 265 16.10 -2.66 -16.35
CA GLU A 265 15.48 -1.82 -17.38
C GLU A 265 15.62 -2.39 -18.80
N THR A 266 16.34 -3.50 -18.98
CA THR A 266 16.58 -4.10 -20.30
C THR A 266 15.54 -5.17 -20.60
N CYS A 267 14.84 -5.04 -21.72
CA CYS A 267 13.75 -5.92 -22.14
C CYS A 267 13.99 -6.47 -23.54
N THR A 268 13.49 -7.68 -23.79
CA THR A 268 13.32 -8.22 -25.15
C THR A 268 12.27 -7.42 -25.93
N ASP A 269 12.30 -7.55 -27.26
CA ASP A 269 11.16 -7.15 -28.08
C ASP A 269 9.91 -7.96 -27.72
N THR A 270 8.74 -7.35 -27.87
CA THR A 270 7.46 -7.97 -27.55
C THR A 270 7.04 -8.97 -28.64
N ILE A 271 6.69 -10.19 -28.25
CA ILE A 271 6.05 -11.17 -29.14
C ILE A 271 4.54 -11.15 -28.97
N THR A 272 3.80 -11.53 -30.02
CA THR A 272 2.35 -11.76 -29.96
C THR A 272 2.09 -13.26 -30.04
N ARG A 273 1.39 -13.79 -29.04
CA ARG A 273 0.92 -15.16 -28.92
C ARG A 273 -0.08 -15.49 -30.03
N GLN A 274 0.05 -16.67 -30.61
CA GLN A 274 -0.76 -17.09 -31.76
C GLN A 274 -1.34 -18.51 -31.62
N TYR A 275 -0.69 -19.41 -30.86
CA TYR A 275 -0.90 -20.84 -31.02
C TYR A 275 -1.23 -21.57 -29.70
N THR A 276 -0.85 -21.00 -28.56
CA THR A 276 -0.95 -21.68 -27.26
C THR A 276 -2.07 -21.12 -26.40
N THR A 277 -2.76 -22.02 -25.67
CA THR A 277 -3.71 -21.67 -24.60
C THR A 277 -3.10 -22.00 -23.25
N PRO A 278 -2.70 -21.00 -22.48
CA PRO A 278 -1.96 -21.20 -21.23
C PRO A 278 -2.87 -21.60 -20.07
N ASP A 279 -2.42 -22.51 -19.22
CA ASP A 279 -3.18 -23.04 -18.07
C ASP A 279 -2.45 -22.92 -16.72
N SER A 280 -1.13 -22.69 -16.73
CA SER A 280 -0.32 -22.51 -15.52
C SER A 280 0.86 -21.58 -15.77
N ILE A 281 1.33 -20.94 -14.70
CA ILE A 281 2.69 -20.39 -14.67
C ILE A 281 3.63 -21.49 -14.19
N GLY A 282 4.78 -21.62 -14.82
CA GLY A 282 5.77 -22.59 -14.42
C GLY A 282 7.20 -22.09 -14.56
N ILE A 283 8.08 -22.84 -13.90
CA ILE A 283 9.53 -22.76 -14.04
C ILE A 283 9.98 -24.11 -14.51
N ALA A 284 10.82 -24.15 -15.53
CA ALA A 284 11.40 -25.38 -16.01
C ALA A 284 12.90 -25.25 -16.24
N GLY A 285 13.60 -26.33 -15.93
CA GLY A 285 15.03 -26.48 -16.14
C GLY A 285 15.32 -27.51 -17.22
N TRP A 286 16.28 -27.20 -18.09
CA TRP A 286 16.75 -28.13 -19.13
C TRP A 286 18.28 -28.20 -19.19
N GLY A 287 18.85 -29.41 -19.21
CA GLY A 287 20.29 -29.62 -19.43
C GLY A 287 21.02 -30.59 -18.48
N SER A 288 22.30 -30.83 -18.80
CA SER A 288 23.23 -31.86 -18.30
C SER A 288 23.15 -32.28 -16.82
N LEU A 289 23.52 -33.55 -16.56
CA LEU A 289 23.45 -34.32 -15.31
C LEU A 289 24.15 -33.73 -14.06
N ASN A 290 24.84 -32.58 -14.16
CA ASN A 290 25.82 -32.12 -13.16
C ASN A 290 25.68 -30.65 -12.70
N ALA A 291 24.60 -29.95 -13.03
CA ALA A 291 24.40 -28.55 -12.64
C ALA A 291 23.01 -28.34 -12.03
N ASP A 292 22.88 -27.39 -11.11
CA ASP A 292 21.62 -27.06 -10.43
C ASP A 292 21.07 -25.73 -10.95
N ILE A 293 19.74 -25.64 -11.09
CA ILE A 293 19.02 -24.36 -11.23
C ILE A 293 18.29 -24.18 -9.92
N CYS A 294 18.61 -23.09 -9.25
CA CYS A 294 17.94 -22.71 -8.03
C CYS A 294 17.20 -21.39 -8.23
N PHE A 295 16.13 -21.22 -7.49
CA PHE A 295 15.32 -20.03 -7.53
C PHE A 295 14.70 -19.79 -6.17
N ASP A 296 14.58 -18.52 -5.85
CA ASP A 296 13.86 -17.99 -4.72
C ASP A 296 12.80 -16.98 -5.20
N LYS A 297 11.87 -16.66 -4.31
CA LYS A 297 10.87 -15.59 -4.49
C LYS A 297 10.19 -15.59 -5.85
N VAL A 298 9.20 -16.47 -5.97
CA VAL A 298 8.26 -16.45 -7.08
C VAL A 298 7.06 -15.60 -6.72
N LEU A 299 6.75 -14.57 -7.51
CA LEU A 299 5.52 -13.81 -7.30
C LEU A 299 4.84 -13.38 -8.59
N VAL A 300 3.53 -13.16 -8.49
CA VAL A 300 2.67 -12.70 -9.59
C VAL A 300 1.89 -11.49 -9.14
N LYS A 301 2.01 -10.40 -9.89
CA LYS A 301 1.26 -9.17 -9.63
C LYS A 301 0.45 -8.72 -10.84
N LYS A 302 -0.58 -7.91 -10.58
CA LYS A 302 -1.35 -7.24 -11.62
C LYS A 302 -0.47 -6.24 -12.39
N TYR A 303 -0.86 -5.97 -13.63
CA TYR A 303 -0.17 -5.02 -14.50
C TYR A 303 -1.09 -3.87 -14.91
N THR A 304 -0.59 -2.65 -14.78
CA THR A 304 -1.12 -1.47 -15.44
C THR A 304 0.02 -0.60 -16.01
N TYR A 305 -0.30 0.27 -16.97
CA TYR A 305 0.67 1.22 -17.51
C TYR A 305 0.01 2.56 -17.89
N PRO A 306 0.60 3.69 -17.49
CA PRO A 306 1.71 3.82 -16.54
C PRO A 306 1.36 3.24 -15.14
N GLU A 307 2.36 2.78 -14.40
CA GLU A 307 2.17 2.31 -13.02
C GLU A 307 1.74 3.48 -12.11
N PRO A 308 0.94 3.24 -11.05
CA PRO A 308 0.60 4.27 -10.08
C PRO A 308 1.85 4.89 -9.46
N THR A 309 1.79 6.20 -9.18
CA THR A 309 2.84 6.92 -8.45
C THR A 309 2.42 7.15 -7.00
N TYR A 310 3.36 7.42 -6.11
CA TYR A 310 3.02 7.76 -4.73
C TYR A 310 3.83 8.93 -4.17
N SER A 311 3.28 9.59 -3.15
CA SER A 311 3.99 10.57 -2.33
C SER A 311 3.68 10.34 -0.85
N ILE A 312 4.69 10.47 0.01
CA ILE A 312 4.55 10.33 1.46
C ILE A 312 4.48 11.72 2.09
N GLY A 313 3.44 11.96 2.87
CA GLY A 313 3.21 13.19 3.63
C GLY A 313 4.06 13.31 4.88
N ALA A 314 3.76 14.34 5.68
CA ALA A 314 4.40 14.53 6.98
C ALA A 314 3.96 13.46 8.00
N GLU A 315 4.77 13.29 9.06
CA GLU A 315 4.36 12.50 10.22
C GLU A 315 3.24 13.21 10.96
N GLU A 316 2.19 12.46 11.29
CA GLU A 316 1.07 12.86 12.14
C GLU A 316 1.16 12.10 13.46
N VAL A 317 0.69 12.73 14.55
CA VAL A 317 0.72 12.16 15.91
C VAL A 317 -0.69 11.98 16.45
N SER A 318 -0.91 10.85 17.13
CA SER A 318 -2.16 10.53 17.82
C SER A 318 -2.51 11.59 18.87
N ILE A 319 -3.81 11.90 18.97
CA ILE A 319 -4.38 12.79 19.97
C ILE A 319 -5.63 12.11 20.53
N ASP A 320 -5.50 11.60 21.74
CA ASP A 320 -6.57 10.90 22.45
C ASP A 320 -7.24 11.83 23.46
N TYR A 321 -8.44 11.44 23.90
CA TYR A 321 -9.18 12.17 24.91
C TYR A 321 -9.92 11.26 25.89
N SER A 322 -10.11 11.74 27.12
CA SER A 322 -10.96 11.08 28.12
C SER A 322 -12.43 11.30 27.83
N ASN A 323 -13.30 10.57 28.53
CA ASN A 323 -14.72 10.94 28.59
C ASN A 323 -14.90 12.42 28.97
N ILE A 324 -15.87 13.06 28.30
CA ILE A 324 -16.25 14.45 28.57
C ILE A 324 -17.12 14.46 29.84
N ASN A 325 -16.64 15.13 30.88
CA ASN A 325 -17.38 15.29 32.12
C ASN A 325 -18.12 16.64 32.12
N VAL A 326 -19.45 16.60 32.16
CA VAL A 326 -20.32 17.78 32.17
C VAL A 326 -20.96 17.94 33.54
N THR A 327 -20.79 19.13 34.14
CA THR A 327 -21.31 19.45 35.48
C THR A 327 -22.11 20.76 35.45
N PRO A 328 -23.37 20.79 35.92
CA PRO A 328 -24.17 19.65 36.34
C PRO A 328 -24.52 18.73 35.16
N GLU A 329 -24.80 17.46 35.46
CA GLU A 329 -25.10 16.43 34.46
C GLU A 329 -26.34 16.78 33.64
N SER A 330 -26.32 16.62 32.31
CA SER A 330 -27.47 16.90 31.44
C SER A 330 -28.37 15.66 31.30
N PRO A 331 -29.71 15.79 31.19
CA PRO A 331 -30.51 17.02 31.17
C PRO A 331 -30.83 17.57 32.57
N GLN A 332 -30.98 18.89 32.66
CA GLN A 332 -31.42 19.59 33.88
C GLN A 332 -32.86 20.08 33.73
N THR A 333 -33.64 20.02 34.81
CA THR A 333 -35.06 20.45 34.83
C THR A 333 -35.27 21.83 35.46
N TYR A 334 -34.19 22.51 35.83
CA TYR A 334 -34.21 23.83 36.46
C TYR A 334 -33.07 24.69 35.90
N PRO A 335 -33.17 26.03 35.97
CA PRO A 335 -32.09 26.92 35.58
C PRO A 335 -30.84 26.66 36.42
N VAL A 336 -29.69 26.60 35.75
CA VAL A 336 -28.38 26.45 36.39
C VAL A 336 -27.58 27.73 36.19
N ALA A 337 -26.79 28.11 37.20
CA ALA A 337 -25.96 29.32 37.13
C ALA A 337 -24.79 29.14 36.14
N ASN A 338 -24.29 27.91 36.00
CA ASN A 338 -23.22 27.57 35.09
C ASN A 338 -23.31 26.12 34.62
N ILE A 339 -22.66 25.84 33.50
CA ILE A 339 -22.35 24.50 33.02
C ILE A 339 -20.85 24.43 32.73
N THR A 340 -20.19 23.42 33.26
CA THR A 340 -18.75 23.22 33.17
C THR A 340 -18.45 21.91 32.45
N PHE A 341 -17.51 21.96 31.52
CA PHE A 341 -17.01 20.83 30.75
C PHE A 341 -15.56 20.57 31.14
N ASN A 342 -15.24 19.31 31.41
CA ASN A 342 -13.88 18.88 31.68
C ASN A 342 -13.52 17.72 30.74
N ILE A 343 -12.35 17.81 30.14
CA ILE A 343 -11.81 16.81 29.23
C ILE A 343 -10.30 16.74 29.43
N THR A 344 -9.75 15.53 29.45
CA THR A 344 -8.32 15.30 29.43
C THR A 344 -7.92 14.95 28.01
N TRP A 345 -6.91 15.61 27.47
CA TRP A 345 -6.31 15.30 26.18
C TRP A 345 -4.93 14.70 26.40
N SER A 346 -4.55 13.72 25.58
CA SER A 346 -3.22 13.11 25.61
C SER A 346 -2.63 12.95 24.22
N SER A 347 -1.33 13.22 24.09
CA SER A 347 -0.57 13.00 22.86
C SER A 347 0.91 12.84 23.17
N PRO A 348 1.63 11.92 22.50
CA PRO A 348 3.08 11.80 22.58
C PRO A 348 3.83 13.11 22.27
N ALA A 349 3.29 13.95 21.38
CA ALA A 349 3.87 15.25 21.00
C ALA A 349 3.61 16.36 22.03
N GLY A 350 2.83 16.08 23.08
CA GLY A 350 2.40 17.05 24.07
C GLY A 350 1.28 17.96 23.57
N ILE A 351 0.31 18.23 24.44
CA ILE A 351 -0.83 19.11 24.17
C ILE A 351 -0.45 20.57 24.44
N SER A 352 -0.79 21.45 23.50
CA SER A 352 -0.48 22.89 23.58
C SER A 352 -1.70 23.74 23.93
N SER A 353 -2.86 23.45 23.35
CA SER A 353 -4.12 24.13 23.67
C SER A 353 -5.34 23.28 23.35
N ALA A 354 -6.50 23.68 23.89
CA ALA A 354 -7.79 23.07 23.58
C ALA A 354 -8.88 24.13 23.50
N TRP A 355 -9.92 23.86 22.70
CA TRP A 355 -11.09 24.71 22.57
C TRP A 355 -12.37 23.88 22.43
N ILE A 356 -13.49 24.48 22.82
CA ILE A 356 -14.83 23.92 22.63
C ILE A 356 -15.57 24.76 21.58
N ARG A 357 -16.24 24.08 20.65
CA ARG A 357 -17.18 24.66 19.70
C ARG A 357 -18.59 24.32 20.14
N HIS A 358 -19.48 25.30 20.36
CA HIS A 358 -20.87 25.03 20.74
C HIS A 358 -21.82 26.15 20.29
N ASN A 359 -23.13 25.90 20.37
CA ASN A 359 -24.18 26.82 19.90
C ASN A 359 -25.06 27.42 21.01
N PHE A 360 -24.55 27.56 22.24
CA PHE A 360 -25.35 28.03 23.39
C PHE A 360 -25.87 29.46 23.23
N THR A 361 -25.25 30.26 22.37
CA THR A 361 -25.65 31.63 22.05
C THR A 361 -26.55 31.74 20.82
N GLY A 362 -26.95 30.61 20.22
CA GLY A 362 -27.78 30.53 19.02
C GLY A 362 -27.00 30.29 17.71
N GLU A 363 -25.69 30.49 17.72
CA GLU A 363 -24.78 30.19 16.60
C GLU A 363 -23.54 29.45 17.09
N PHE A 364 -22.93 28.63 16.22
CA PHE A 364 -21.68 27.93 16.57
C PHE A 364 -20.52 28.92 16.72
N GLN A 365 -19.88 28.91 17.89
CA GLN A 365 -18.68 29.68 18.17
C GLN A 365 -17.64 28.83 18.89
N ASN A 366 -16.36 29.18 18.70
CA ASN A 366 -15.22 28.53 19.34
C ASN A 366 -14.81 29.32 20.59
N TYR A 367 -14.54 28.61 21.68
CA TYR A 367 -14.08 29.18 22.94
C TYR A 367 -12.89 28.39 23.47
N THR A 368 -11.80 29.10 23.77
CA THR A 368 -10.59 28.49 24.35
C THR A 368 -10.88 27.92 25.73
N MET A 369 -10.39 26.71 25.99
CA MET A 369 -10.47 26.09 27.32
C MET A 369 -9.24 26.46 28.16
N THR A 370 -9.41 26.42 29.47
CA THR A 370 -8.31 26.66 30.43
C THR A 370 -7.70 25.33 30.85
N ASN A 371 -6.38 25.17 30.74
CA ASN A 371 -5.69 23.99 31.27
C ASN A 371 -5.61 24.07 32.80
N THR A 372 -5.97 22.99 33.49
CA THR A 372 -5.91 22.86 34.95
C THR A 372 -4.70 22.06 35.42
N THR A 373 -4.03 21.37 34.50
CA THR A 373 -2.71 20.75 34.70
C THR A 373 -1.65 21.45 33.83
N PRO A 374 -0.36 21.33 34.16
CA PRO A 374 0.72 21.82 33.29
C PRO A 374 0.64 21.20 31.89
N LEU A 375 1.07 21.95 30.87
CA LEU A 375 1.21 21.43 29.51
C LEU A 375 2.22 20.27 29.49
N GLY A 376 1.94 19.27 28.67
CA GLY A 376 2.70 18.02 28.60
C GLY A 376 1.95 16.99 27.77
N THR A 377 2.32 15.72 27.93
CA THR A 377 1.72 14.60 27.18
C THR A 377 0.28 14.28 27.59
N GLU A 378 -0.17 14.78 28.74
CA GLU A 378 -1.53 14.64 29.23
C GLU A 378 -1.94 15.94 29.93
N VAL A 379 -3.04 16.56 29.48
CA VAL A 379 -3.48 17.86 29.96
C VAL A 379 -4.98 17.90 30.18
N ASN A 380 -5.39 18.31 31.38
CA ASN A 380 -6.79 18.50 31.73
C ASN A 380 -7.21 19.92 31.34
N PHE A 381 -8.31 20.04 30.60
CA PHE A 381 -8.90 21.30 30.21
C PHE A 381 -10.30 21.46 30.80
N THR A 382 -10.63 22.70 31.16
CA THR A 382 -11.94 23.08 31.68
C THR A 382 -12.51 24.28 30.93
N TYR A 383 -13.81 24.27 30.72
CA TYR A 383 -14.57 25.40 30.18
C TYR A 383 -15.87 25.56 30.97
N THR A 384 -16.17 26.79 31.39
CA THR A 384 -17.42 27.10 32.11
C THR A 384 -18.21 28.15 31.33
N PHE A 385 -19.46 27.83 31.02
CA PHE A 385 -20.43 28.77 30.44
C PHE A 385 -21.42 29.21 31.52
N GLU A 386 -21.58 30.52 31.69
CA GLU A 386 -22.47 31.09 32.68
C GLU A 386 -23.87 31.30 32.11
N ASN A 387 -24.89 31.03 32.93
CA ASN A 387 -26.31 31.22 32.63
C ASN A 387 -26.75 30.59 31.29
N PRO A 388 -26.54 29.28 31.08
CA PRO A 388 -26.97 28.61 29.86
C PRO A 388 -28.47 28.78 29.61
N PRO A 389 -28.89 29.12 28.36
CA PRO A 389 -30.31 29.17 28.03
C PRO A 389 -30.94 27.77 28.12
N ALA A 390 -32.26 27.71 28.31
CA ALA A 390 -32.99 26.45 28.24
C ALA A 390 -33.06 25.95 26.79
N GLY A 391 -32.68 24.71 26.54
CA GLY A 391 -32.74 24.13 25.20
C GLY A 391 -31.88 22.88 25.03
N TYR A 392 -31.83 22.40 23.79
CA TYR A 392 -30.89 21.37 23.34
C TYR A 392 -29.78 22.05 22.55
N PHE A 393 -28.55 21.66 22.84
CA PHE A 393 -27.36 22.25 22.25
C PHE A 393 -26.39 21.17 21.83
N VAL A 394 -25.54 21.54 20.88
CA VAL A 394 -24.51 20.67 20.31
C VAL A 394 -23.15 21.27 20.67
N TYR A 395 -22.18 20.42 20.96
CA TYR A 395 -20.84 20.84 21.31
C TYR A 395 -19.79 19.82 20.82
N GLN A 396 -18.64 20.33 20.44
CA GLN A 396 -17.50 19.53 19.98
C GLN A 396 -16.22 20.10 20.61
N PHE A 397 -15.30 19.22 21.02
CA PHE A 397 -14.02 19.63 21.59
C PHE A 397 -12.89 19.39 20.61
N PHE A 398 -11.85 20.21 20.73
CA PHE A 398 -10.65 20.13 19.93
C PHE A 398 -9.43 20.36 20.80
N ALA A 399 -8.31 19.76 20.41
CA ALA A 399 -6.99 20.07 20.95
C ALA A 399 -5.96 20.11 19.83
N ASN A 400 -4.86 20.83 20.08
CA ASN A 400 -3.71 20.81 19.20
C ASN A 400 -2.41 20.47 19.94
N THR A 401 -1.53 19.75 19.27
CA THR A 401 -0.22 19.39 19.79
C THR A 401 0.78 20.52 19.64
N SER A 402 1.94 20.39 20.28
CA SER A 402 3.06 21.33 20.08
C SER A 402 3.64 21.30 18.65
N SER A 403 3.43 20.20 17.90
CA SER A 403 3.78 20.03 16.49
C SER A 403 2.73 20.60 15.52
N GLY A 404 1.54 20.98 16.01
CA GLY A 404 0.49 21.57 15.20
C GLY A 404 -0.59 20.59 14.70
N ASP A 405 -0.52 19.32 15.10
CA ASP A 405 -1.58 18.33 14.83
C ASP A 405 -2.85 18.71 15.59
N ILE A 406 -4.03 18.45 15.01
CA ILE A 406 -5.33 18.79 15.61
C ILE A 406 -6.15 17.52 15.78
N GLY A 407 -6.66 17.31 16.99
CA GLY A 407 -7.60 16.25 17.33
C GLY A 407 -8.96 16.84 17.67
N SER A 408 -10.03 16.06 17.49
CA SER A 408 -11.40 16.47 17.81
C SER A 408 -12.24 15.31 18.34
N THR A 409 -13.23 15.63 19.17
CA THR A 409 -14.28 14.67 19.55
C THR A 409 -15.34 14.58 18.46
N PRO A 410 -16.20 13.54 18.48
CA PRO A 410 -17.48 13.58 17.77
C PRO A 410 -18.30 14.82 18.16
N GLU A 411 -19.14 15.27 17.22
CA GLU A 411 -20.06 16.42 17.39
C GLU A 411 -21.33 16.06 18.19
#